data_AF-A0A368JS65-F1
#
_entry.id   AF-A0A368JS65-F1
#
_cell.length_a   1.000
_cell.length_b   1.000
_cell.length_c   1.000
_cell.angle_alpha   90.00
_cell.angle_beta   90.00
_cell.angle_gamma   90.00
#
_symmetry.space_group_name_H-M   'P 1'
#
loop_
_entity.id
_entity.type
_entity.pdbx_description
1 polymer ?
#
loop_
_entity_poly.entity_id
_entity_poly.type
_entity_poly.pdbx_seq_one_letter_code
_entity_poly.pdbx_strand_id
1 'polypeptide(L)'
;MLYLIWTLLNIALGVYFIILCFHAARLLKERVGLYAAVIFTFGFLSFAGNSGKKSDSFSENPDVKKWNYVSRDSIVPGDLKFAHAQIDKTWISEIDLTVLCGTKKSSNQTVPVEATSVWSGFVSGYDWKPTSISVRATTGQKYAYTVIGILQWKLLGISLYSQHKTYEGLIELK
;
A
#
# COMPACT_ATOMS: atom_id res chain seq x y z
N MET A 1 -12.10 -2.54 -13.66
CA MET A 1 -13.47 -2.94 -13.27
C MET A 1 -13.50 -3.99 -12.16
N LEU A 2 -12.69 -5.05 -12.23
CA LEU A 2 -12.63 -6.09 -11.17
C LEU A 2 -12.38 -5.53 -9.76
N TYR A 3 -11.47 -4.55 -9.62
CA TYR A 3 -11.20 -3.89 -8.33
C TYR A 3 -12.43 -3.26 -7.70
N LEU A 4 -13.28 -2.60 -8.50
CA LEU A 4 -14.50 -1.97 -8.00
C LEU A 4 -15.50 -3.01 -7.52
N ILE A 5 -15.69 -4.09 -8.30
CA ILE A 5 -16.57 -5.20 -7.91
C ILE A 5 -16.08 -5.84 -6.61
N TRP A 6 -14.76 -6.06 -6.48
CA TRP A 6 -14.17 -6.67 -5.31
C TRP A 6 -14.28 -5.79 -4.05
N THR A 7 -14.09 -4.48 -4.23
CA THR A 7 -14.33 -3.47 -3.20
C THR A 7 -15.79 -3.46 -2.77
N LEU A 8 -16.74 -3.46 -3.71
CA LEU A 8 -18.16 -3.46 -3.41
C LEU A 8 -18.59 -4.73 -2.68
N LEU A 9 -18.04 -5.88 -3.07
CA LEU A 9 -18.23 -7.15 -2.37
C LEU A 9 -17.71 -7.09 -0.92
N ASN A 10 -16.50 -6.56 -0.71
CA ASN A 10 -15.94 -6.39 0.64
C ASN A 10 -16.81 -5.47 1.52
N ILE A 11 -17.32 -4.38 0.95
CA ILE A 11 -18.21 -3.45 1.66
C ILE A 11 -19.53 -4.14 2.00
N ALA A 12 -20.16 -4.84 1.05
CA ALA A 12 -21.43 -5.53 1.27
C ALA A 12 -21.30 -6.60 2.37
N LEU A 13 -20.24 -7.40 2.33
CA LEU A 13 -19.95 -8.40 3.36
C LEU A 13 -19.64 -7.75 4.71
N GLY A 14 -18.90 -6.64 4.73
CA GLY A 14 -18.60 -5.91 5.95
C GLY A 14 -19.86 -5.34 6.61
N VAL A 15 -20.76 -4.74 5.82
CA VAL A 15 -22.06 -4.23 6.31
C VAL A 15 -22.93 -5.38 6.81
N TYR A 16 -23.02 -6.49 6.07
CA TYR A 16 -23.76 -7.66 6.50
C TYR A 16 -23.21 -8.25 7.80
N PHE A 17 -21.89 -8.33 7.93
CA PHE A 17 -21.22 -8.77 9.15
C PHE A 17 -21.55 -7.88 10.35
N ILE A 18 -21.54 -6.55 10.18
CA ILE A 18 -21.94 -5.61 11.23
C ILE A 18 -23.39 -5.85 11.66
N ILE A 19 -24.32 -6.06 10.72
CA ILE A 19 -25.71 -6.40 11.03
C ILE A 19 -25.81 -7.68 11.86
N LEU A 20 -25.04 -8.72 11.50
CA LEU A 20 -24.97 -9.96 12.28
C LEU A 20 -24.42 -9.74 13.68
N CYS A 21 -23.39 -8.91 13.86
CA CYS A 21 -22.87 -8.56 15.19
C CYS A 21 -23.94 -7.91 16.07
N PHE A 22 -24.73 -6.97 15.52
CA PHE A 22 -25.84 -6.37 16.27
C PHE A 22 -26.94 -7.39 16.60
N HIS A 23 -27.25 -8.29 15.68
CA HIS A 23 -28.21 -9.36 15.92
C HIS A 23 -27.75 -10.30 17.04
N ALA A 24 -26.47 -10.70 17.02
CA ALA A 24 -25.87 -11.52 18.06
C ALA A 24 -25.87 -10.83 19.44
N ALA A 25 -25.48 -9.55 19.50
CA ALA A 25 -25.51 -8.78 20.74
C ALA A 25 -26.94 -8.64 21.30
N ARG A 26 -27.93 -8.44 20.42
CA ARG A 26 -29.35 -8.39 20.81
C ARG A 26 -29.85 -9.72 21.37
N LEU A 27 -29.54 -10.84 20.70
CA LEU A 27 -29.90 -12.18 21.19
C LEU A 27 -29.28 -12.46 22.56
N LEU A 28 -28.03 -12.06 22.76
CA LEU A 28 -27.34 -12.24 24.04
C LEU A 28 -27.99 -11.41 25.15
N LYS A 29 -28.42 -10.17 24.84
CA LYS A 29 -29.19 -9.32 25.75
C LYS A 29 -30.52 -9.97 26.13
N GLU A 30 -31.24 -10.54 25.17
CA GLU A 30 -32.58 -11.13 25.38
C GLU A 30 -32.53 -12.49 26.11
N ARG A 31 -31.49 -13.30 25.91
CA ARG A 31 -31.40 -14.67 26.46
C ARG A 31 -30.59 -14.79 27.74
N VAL A 32 -29.52 -14.01 27.88
CA VAL A 32 -28.57 -14.13 29.01
C VAL A 32 -28.65 -12.89 29.90
N GLY A 33 -28.83 -11.73 29.30
CA GLY A 33 -29.00 -10.45 30.01
C GLY A 33 -28.06 -9.37 29.52
N LEU A 34 -28.33 -8.14 29.95
CA LEU A 34 -27.62 -6.94 29.49
C LEU A 34 -26.11 -7.00 29.79
N TYR A 35 -25.72 -7.48 30.97
CA TYR A 35 -24.31 -7.58 31.36
C TYR A 35 -23.50 -8.49 30.43
N ALA A 36 -24.06 -9.64 30.03
CA ALA A 36 -23.42 -10.54 29.09
C ALA A 36 -23.24 -9.90 27.70
N ALA A 37 -24.24 -9.14 27.23
CA ALA A 37 -24.16 -8.40 25.97
C ALA A 37 -23.05 -7.33 25.99
N VAL A 38 -22.89 -6.62 27.11
CA VAL A 38 -21.83 -5.61 27.29
C VAL A 38 -20.45 -6.28 27.28
N ILE A 39 -20.24 -7.32 28.08
CA ILE A 39 -18.95 -8.06 28.14
C ILE A 39 -18.60 -8.62 26.76
N PHE A 40 -19.55 -9.22 26.05
CA PHE A 40 -19.33 -9.73 24.70
C PHE A 40 -18.90 -8.63 23.72
N THR A 41 -19.58 -7.48 23.75
CA THR A 41 -19.26 -6.36 22.84
C THR A 41 -17.86 -5.81 23.11
N PHE A 42 -17.51 -5.56 24.38
CA PHE A 42 -16.17 -5.09 24.76
C PHE A 42 -15.09 -6.14 24.47
N GLY A 43 -15.36 -7.42 24.74
CA GLY A 43 -14.44 -8.51 24.42
C GLY A 43 -14.19 -8.62 22.91
N PHE A 44 -15.25 -8.54 22.10
CA PHE A 44 -15.14 -8.58 20.65
C PHE A 44 -14.38 -7.38 20.08
N LEU A 45 -14.65 -6.17 20.58
CA LEU A 45 -13.90 -4.97 20.23
C LEU A 45 -12.42 -5.03 20.64
N SER A 46 -12.12 -5.68 21.77
CA SER A 46 -10.74 -5.87 22.25
C SER A 46 -9.91 -6.70 21.25
N PHE A 47 -10.50 -7.74 20.66
CA PHE A 47 -9.84 -8.51 19.60
C PHE A 47 -9.67 -7.71 18.30
N ALA A 48 -10.64 -6.86 17.95
CA ALA A 48 -10.54 -6.00 16.76
C ALA A 48 -9.41 -4.95 16.89
N GLY A 49 -9.24 -4.36 18.07
CA GLY A 49 -8.28 -3.29 18.32
C GLY A 49 -6.80 -3.71 18.38
N ASN A 50 -6.50 -4.99 18.55
CA ASN A 50 -5.12 -5.48 18.72
C ASN A 50 -4.45 -5.98 17.42
N SER A 51 -5.03 -5.66 16.25
CA SER A 51 -4.55 -6.11 14.94
C SER A 51 -3.48 -5.22 14.31
N GLY A 52 -3.10 -4.12 14.95
CA GLY A 52 -2.04 -3.21 14.50
C GLY A 52 -0.65 -3.71 14.90
N LYS A 53 0.27 -3.84 13.94
CA LYS A 53 1.70 -3.93 14.23
C LYS A 53 2.12 -2.67 15.00
N LYS A 54 2.40 -2.80 16.30
CA LYS A 54 3.11 -1.76 17.06
C LYS A 54 4.55 -1.71 16.56
N SER A 55 4.88 -0.77 15.69
CA SER A 55 6.26 -0.32 15.50
C SER A 55 6.42 1.00 16.25
N ASP A 56 6.92 0.93 17.48
CA ASP A 56 7.26 2.08 18.34
C ASP A 56 8.57 2.74 17.88
N SER A 57 8.58 3.26 16.66
CA SER A 57 9.67 4.12 16.18
C SER A 57 9.12 5.14 15.20
N PHE A 58 9.40 6.42 15.47
CA PHE A 58 9.18 7.58 14.57
C PHE A 58 10.07 7.52 13.30
N SER A 59 10.25 6.35 12.72
CA SER A 59 11.12 6.08 11.58
C SER A 59 10.33 5.34 10.51
N GLU A 60 9.96 6.09 9.47
CA GLU A 60 9.37 5.65 8.19
C GLU A 60 8.11 4.78 8.29
N ASN A 61 7.08 5.12 7.51
CA ASN A 61 5.86 4.32 7.43
C ASN A 61 6.24 2.88 6.98
N PRO A 62 6.13 1.85 7.84
CA PRO A 62 6.67 0.52 7.57
C PRO A 62 5.99 -0.19 6.39
N ASP A 63 4.84 0.33 5.96
CA ASP A 63 4.09 -0.17 4.82
C ASP A 63 4.61 0.34 3.47
N VAL A 64 5.50 1.34 3.47
CA VAL A 64 6.08 1.91 2.25
C VAL A 64 7.52 1.41 2.08
N LYS A 65 7.67 0.33 1.32
CA LYS A 65 9.00 -0.22 1.00
C LYS A 65 9.73 0.68 0.00
N LYS A 66 10.94 1.09 0.37
CA LYS A 66 11.82 1.96 -0.43
C LYS A 66 13.01 1.16 -0.96
N TRP A 67 13.38 1.40 -2.22
CA TRP A 67 14.59 0.84 -2.83
C TRP A 67 15.64 1.93 -2.93
N ASN A 68 16.67 1.81 -2.10
CA ASN A 68 17.82 2.71 -2.12
C ASN A 68 18.88 2.14 -3.06
N TYR A 69 19.32 2.93 -4.04
CA TYR A 69 20.37 2.55 -4.99
C TYR A 69 21.71 3.21 -4.66
N VAL A 70 21.66 4.46 -4.21
CA VAL A 70 22.82 5.30 -3.94
C VAL A 70 22.60 6.03 -2.63
N SER A 71 23.64 6.15 -1.79
CA SER A 71 23.53 6.91 -0.53
C SER A 71 23.30 8.40 -0.83
N ARG A 72 22.34 9.03 -0.13
CA ARG A 72 22.06 10.47 -0.23
C ARG A 72 23.31 11.31 0.05
N ASP A 73 24.24 10.85 0.87
CA ASP A 73 25.46 11.59 1.21
C ASP A 73 26.40 11.76 0.01
N SER A 74 26.29 10.88 -0.98
CA SER A 74 27.07 10.92 -2.22
C SER A 74 26.47 11.83 -3.31
N ILE A 75 25.31 12.42 -3.03
CA ILE A 75 24.57 13.32 -3.92
C ILE A 75 24.86 14.78 -3.56
N VAL A 76 24.90 15.66 -4.58
CA VAL A 76 25.05 17.11 -4.38
C VAL A 76 23.90 17.61 -3.49
N PRO A 77 24.19 18.30 -2.36
CA PRO A 77 23.15 18.80 -1.48
C PRO A 77 22.17 19.72 -2.23
N GLY A 78 20.87 19.48 -2.08
CA GLY A 78 19.82 20.28 -2.69
C GLY A 78 19.45 19.93 -4.14
N ASP A 79 20.16 18.99 -4.79
CA ASP A 79 19.88 18.58 -6.18
C ASP A 79 19.02 17.31 -6.27
N LEU A 80 18.06 17.17 -5.37
CA LEU A 80 17.11 16.05 -5.38
C LEU A 80 15.91 16.40 -6.23
N LYS A 81 15.63 15.57 -7.23
CA LYS A 81 14.50 15.71 -8.15
C LYS A 81 13.60 14.48 -8.08
N PHE A 82 12.30 14.70 -8.19
CA PHE A 82 11.32 13.63 -8.15
C PHE A 82 10.77 13.37 -9.55
N ALA A 83 10.95 12.15 -10.04
CA ALA A 83 10.28 11.65 -11.22
C ALA A 83 9.04 10.85 -10.77
N HIS A 84 7.89 11.12 -11.40
CA HIS A 84 6.62 10.44 -11.09
C HIS A 84 6.08 9.71 -12.32
N ALA A 85 5.65 8.47 -12.13
CA ALA A 85 4.99 7.66 -13.13
C ALA A 85 3.72 7.04 -12.55
N GLN A 86 2.61 7.19 -13.28
CA GLN A 86 1.38 6.45 -13.02
C GLN A 86 1.50 5.10 -13.72
N ILE A 87 1.68 4.03 -12.95
CA ILE A 87 1.96 2.70 -13.47
C ILE A 87 0.67 1.96 -13.83
N ASP A 88 -0.34 2.05 -12.96
CA ASP A 88 -1.64 1.43 -13.17
C ASP A 88 -2.71 2.41 -12.74
N LYS A 89 -3.70 2.66 -13.59
CA LYS A 89 -4.79 3.58 -13.31
C LYS A 89 -6.11 2.86 -13.41
N THR A 90 -6.86 2.91 -12.32
CA THR A 90 -8.23 2.43 -12.26
C THR A 90 -9.17 3.62 -12.06
N TRP A 91 -10.48 3.37 -12.05
CA TRP A 91 -11.46 4.44 -11.84
C TRP A 91 -11.40 5.04 -10.42
N ILE A 92 -11.09 4.23 -9.42
CA ILE A 92 -11.18 4.63 -7.99
C ILE A 92 -9.82 4.76 -7.30
N SER A 93 -8.74 4.40 -8.00
CA SER A 93 -7.40 4.30 -7.41
C SER A 93 -6.31 4.17 -8.47
N GLU A 94 -5.07 4.42 -8.09
CA GLU A 94 -3.91 4.30 -8.98
C GLU A 94 -2.68 3.75 -8.24
N ILE A 95 -1.77 3.14 -9.00
CA ILE A 95 -0.45 2.74 -8.53
C ILE A 95 0.55 3.76 -9.06
N ASP A 96 1.17 4.48 -8.14
CA ASP A 96 2.17 5.48 -8.42
C ASP A 96 3.57 4.89 -8.18
N LEU A 97 4.52 5.32 -9.00
CA LEU A 97 5.95 5.16 -8.79
C LEU A 97 6.59 6.53 -8.68
N THR A 98 7.27 6.73 -7.56
CA THR A 98 8.10 7.89 -7.30
C THR A 98 9.55 7.44 -7.31
N VAL A 99 10.36 8.06 -8.17
CA VAL A 99 11.80 7.88 -8.21
C VAL A 99 12.45 9.19 -7.80
N LEU A 100 13.27 9.12 -6.76
CA LEU A 100 14.15 10.21 -6.35
C LEU A 100 15.45 10.07 -7.14
N CYS A 101 15.82 11.11 -7.89
CA CYS A 101 17.09 11.20 -8.58
C CYS A 101 17.93 12.34 -8.00
N GLY A 102 19.25 12.23 -8.14
CA GLY A 102 20.16 13.31 -7.79
C GLY A 102 21.49 13.19 -8.49
N THR A 103 22.23 14.29 -8.56
CA THR A 103 23.55 14.31 -9.20
C THR A 103 24.63 13.81 -8.27
N LYS A 104 25.41 12.83 -8.73
CA LYS A 104 26.51 12.25 -7.95
C LYS A 104 27.69 13.22 -7.88
N LYS A 105 28.18 13.48 -6.65
CA LYS A 105 29.33 14.38 -6.38
C LYS A 105 30.59 14.02 -7.19
N SER A 106 30.81 12.73 -7.46
CA SER A 106 32.04 12.23 -8.09
C SER A 106 32.08 12.32 -9.62
N SER A 107 30.92 12.32 -10.29
CA SER A 107 30.87 12.17 -11.76
C SER A 107 29.94 13.16 -12.44
N ASN A 108 29.28 14.06 -11.70
CA ASN A 108 28.29 15.00 -12.21
C ASN A 108 27.18 14.33 -13.06
N GLN A 109 26.93 13.03 -12.81
CA GLN A 109 25.90 12.24 -13.48
C GLN A 109 24.66 12.14 -12.59
N THR A 110 23.48 12.33 -13.18
CA THR A 110 22.20 12.15 -12.49
C THR A 110 21.86 10.67 -12.37
N VAL A 111 21.76 10.19 -11.13
CA VAL A 111 21.50 8.79 -10.80
C VAL A 111 20.23 8.64 -9.96
N PRO A 112 19.49 7.53 -10.09
CA PRO A 112 18.41 7.22 -9.16
C PRO A 112 19.00 6.95 -7.77
N VAL A 113 18.39 7.55 -6.76
CA VAL A 113 18.79 7.48 -5.35
C VAL A 113 17.86 6.53 -4.61
N GLU A 114 16.56 6.73 -4.78
CA GLU A 114 15.50 6.01 -4.09
C GLU A 114 14.34 5.78 -5.05
N ALA A 115 13.66 4.64 -4.96
CA ALA A 115 12.39 4.43 -5.65
C ALA A 115 11.36 3.77 -4.74
N THR A 116 10.12 4.19 -4.91
CA THR A 116 8.99 3.75 -4.10
C THR A 116 7.76 3.58 -4.98
N SER A 117 7.01 2.52 -4.76
CA SER A 117 5.72 2.31 -5.42
C SER A 117 4.62 2.20 -4.36
N VAL A 118 3.56 2.98 -4.54
CA VAL A 118 2.45 3.09 -3.60
C VAL A 118 1.13 3.00 -4.37
N TRP A 119 0.14 2.32 -3.78
CA TRP A 119 -1.22 2.37 -4.28
C TRP A 119 -1.98 3.47 -3.54
N SER A 120 -2.53 4.43 -4.28
CA SER A 120 -3.24 5.60 -3.77
C SER A 120 -4.72 5.60 -4.20
N GLY A 121 -5.56 6.34 -3.49
CA GLY A 121 -7.02 6.41 -3.73
C GLY A 121 -7.84 5.46 -2.85
N PHE A 122 -8.97 4.98 -3.35
CA PHE A 122 -9.85 4.08 -2.59
C PHE A 122 -9.40 2.62 -2.71
N VAL A 123 -8.87 2.09 -1.61
CA VAL A 123 -8.28 0.75 -1.53
C VAL A 123 -9.03 -0.07 -0.49
N SER A 124 -9.74 -1.12 -0.92
CA SER A 124 -10.47 -2.02 -0.02
C SER A 124 -10.46 -3.44 -0.56
N GLY A 125 -10.02 -4.39 0.25
CA GLY A 125 -9.94 -5.80 -0.16
C GLY A 125 -8.79 -6.10 -1.14
N TYR A 126 -7.83 -5.21 -1.33
CA TYR A 126 -6.58 -5.52 -2.03
C TYR A 126 -5.42 -4.77 -1.41
N ASP A 127 -4.21 -5.33 -1.59
CA ASP A 127 -2.99 -4.85 -0.98
C ASP A 127 -1.82 -5.05 -1.96
N TRP A 128 -1.11 -3.98 -2.27
CA TRP A 128 0.00 -3.99 -3.21
C TRP A 128 1.33 -4.01 -2.48
N LYS A 129 2.09 -5.06 -2.74
CA LYS A 129 3.39 -5.28 -2.13
C LYS A 129 4.45 -5.31 -3.21
N PRO A 130 5.12 -4.18 -3.50
CA PRO A 130 6.27 -4.20 -4.40
C PRO A 130 7.33 -5.13 -3.81
N THR A 131 7.87 -6.01 -4.65
CA THR A 131 8.92 -6.97 -4.28
C THR A 131 10.27 -6.56 -4.83
N SER A 132 10.28 -5.87 -5.98
CA SER A 132 11.48 -5.30 -6.59
C SER A 132 11.14 -4.06 -7.42
N ILE A 133 11.95 -3.01 -7.30
CA ILE A 133 11.94 -1.87 -8.23
C ILE A 133 13.35 -1.78 -8.82
N SER A 134 13.43 -1.66 -10.14
CA SER A 134 14.68 -1.42 -10.88
C SER A 134 14.50 -0.19 -11.74
N VAL A 135 15.42 0.76 -11.62
CA VAL A 135 15.45 1.97 -12.45
C VAL A 135 16.80 2.03 -13.15
N ARG A 136 16.78 2.14 -14.48
CA ARG A 136 17.98 2.22 -15.32
C ARG A 136 17.93 3.50 -16.14
N ALA A 137 19.06 4.19 -16.22
CA ALA A 137 19.19 5.34 -17.11
C ALA A 137 19.14 4.86 -18.56
N THR A 138 18.32 5.53 -19.37
CA THR A 138 18.32 5.42 -20.83
C THR A 138 19.11 6.61 -21.40
N THR A 139 19.24 6.72 -22.72
CA THR A 139 19.81 7.91 -23.38
C THR A 139 19.02 9.17 -23.03
N GLY A 140 19.69 10.15 -22.41
CA GLY A 140 19.10 11.45 -22.02
C GLY A 140 18.62 11.52 -20.57
N GLN A 141 17.55 12.27 -20.30
CA GLN A 141 16.91 12.44 -18.98
C GLN A 141 15.74 11.47 -18.74
N LYS A 142 15.72 10.34 -19.47
CA LYS A 142 14.68 9.31 -19.38
C LYS A 142 15.23 8.09 -18.66
N TYR A 143 14.42 7.49 -17.80
CA TYR A 143 14.77 6.26 -17.09
C TYR A 143 13.77 5.18 -17.44
N ALA A 144 14.27 4.00 -17.78
CA ALA A 144 13.46 2.79 -17.87
C ALA A 144 13.26 2.23 -16.46
N TYR A 145 12.01 1.93 -16.11
CA TYR A 145 11.67 1.30 -14.85
C TYR A 145 11.05 -0.07 -15.06
N THR A 146 11.31 -0.96 -14.10
CA THR A 146 10.63 -2.24 -13.94
C THR A 146 10.21 -2.37 -12.49
N VAL A 147 8.91 -2.45 -12.25
CA VAL A 147 8.31 -2.68 -10.93
C VAL A 147 7.70 -4.07 -10.92
N ILE A 148 8.18 -4.92 -10.03
CA ILE A 148 7.65 -6.26 -9.78
C ILE A 148 7.05 -6.25 -8.39
N GLY A 149 5.84 -6.77 -8.26
CA GLY A 149 5.19 -6.91 -6.96
C GLY A 149 4.09 -7.94 -6.93
N ILE A 150 3.50 -8.10 -5.75
CA ILE A 150 2.41 -9.02 -5.48
C ILE A 150 1.19 -8.19 -5.11
N LEU A 151 0.13 -8.37 -5.87
CA LEU A 151 -1.20 -7.88 -5.56
C LEU A 151 -1.95 -8.96 -4.79
N GLN A 152 -2.20 -8.73 -3.51
CA GLN A 152 -2.98 -9.62 -2.66
C GLN A 152 -4.45 -9.20 -2.70
N TRP A 153 -5.33 -10.14 -3.00
CA TRP A 153 -6.77 -10.00 -2.92
C TRP A 153 -7.23 -10.49 -1.56
N LYS A 154 -7.84 -9.59 -0.78
CA LYS A 154 -8.31 -9.81 0.57
C LYS A 154 -9.83 -9.76 0.62
N LEU A 155 -10.44 -10.66 1.39
CA LEU A 155 -11.86 -10.62 1.73
C LEU A 155 -11.99 -10.46 3.24
N LEU A 156 -12.61 -9.37 3.70
CA LEU A 156 -12.71 -9.03 5.12
C LEU A 156 -11.35 -9.05 5.85
N GLY A 157 -10.29 -8.64 5.15
CA GLY A 157 -8.91 -8.61 5.67
C GLY A 157 -8.12 -9.91 5.48
N ILE A 158 -8.75 -11.01 5.10
CA ILE A 158 -8.08 -12.31 4.88
C ILE A 158 -7.60 -12.41 3.43
N SER A 159 -6.30 -12.64 3.20
CA SER A 159 -5.74 -12.86 1.86
C SER A 159 -6.22 -14.18 1.27
N LEU A 160 -7.00 -14.12 0.18
CA LEU A 160 -7.51 -15.28 -0.54
C LEU A 160 -6.68 -15.65 -1.77
N TYR A 161 -6.16 -14.64 -2.46
CA TYR A 161 -5.41 -14.84 -3.70
C TYR A 161 -4.25 -13.85 -3.79
N SER A 162 -3.14 -14.29 -4.38
CA SER A 162 -1.97 -13.45 -4.62
C SER A 162 -1.62 -13.50 -6.10
N GLN A 163 -1.56 -12.34 -6.73
CA GLN A 163 -1.26 -12.20 -8.14
C GLN A 163 0.09 -11.51 -8.31
N HIS A 164 1.00 -12.15 -9.05
CA HIS A 164 2.22 -11.48 -9.49
C HIS A 164 1.91 -10.47 -10.57
N LYS A 165 2.46 -9.26 -10.43
CA LYS A 165 2.39 -8.21 -11.44
C LYS A 165 3.76 -7.63 -11.73
N THR A 166 4.00 -7.39 -13.00
CA THR A 166 5.17 -6.70 -13.51
C THR A 166 4.70 -5.53 -14.34
N TYR A 167 5.30 -4.38 -14.08
CA TYR A 167 5.03 -3.16 -14.82
C TYR A 167 6.34 -2.58 -15.33
N GLU A 168 6.35 -2.18 -16.60
CA GLU A 168 7.51 -1.64 -17.27
C GLU A 168 7.12 -0.35 -17.97
N GLY A 169 8.03 0.61 -18.00
CA GLY A 169 7.78 1.88 -18.66
C GLY A 169 8.96 2.82 -18.64
N LEU A 170 8.72 4.03 -19.12
CA LEU A 170 9.67 5.13 -19.10
C LEU A 170 9.16 6.23 -18.17
N ILE A 171 10.09 6.83 -17.43
CA ILE A 171 9.83 7.97 -16.56
C ILE A 171 10.80 9.08 -16.93
N GLU A 172 10.30 10.30 -17.04
CA GLU A 172 11.10 11.47 -17.37
C GLU A 172 11.29 12.32 -16.11
N LEU A 173 12.51 12.83 -15.91
CA LEU A 173 12.75 13.83 -14.87
C LEU A 173 12.04 15.13 -15.24
N LYS A 174 11.21 15.62 -14.32
CA LYS A 174 10.66 16.98 -14.36
C LYS A 174 11.51 17.91 -13.50
#